data_AF-A0A2K3JZJ0-F1
#
_entry.id   AF-A0A2K3JZJ0-F1
#
_cell.length_a   1.000
_cell.length_b   1.000
_cell.length_c   1.000
_cell.angle_alpha   90.00
_cell.angle_beta   90.00
_cell.angle_gamma   90.00
#
_symmetry.space_group_name_H-M   'P 1'
#
loop_
_entity.id
_entity.type
_entity.pdbx_description
1 polymer ?
#
loop_
_entity_poly.entity_id
_entity_poly.type
_entity_poly.pdbx_seq_one_letter_code
_entity_poly.pdbx_strand_id
1 'polypeptide(L)'
;MICDSATLTPMLFAADDSVIALADRCPHLRSLGLYFCKNITDRAMYSLAQSKVNNKMWRSVNGGNDEDGLRTLNISQCTSLSPSAVQAVCDSSPALHTCSGR
;
A
#
# COMPACT_ATOMS: atom_id res chain seq x y z
N MET A 1 19.50 0.33 -1.93
CA MET A 1 18.23 -0.43 -1.96
C MET A 1 17.15 0.57 -2.31
N ILE A 2 16.57 0.48 -3.51
CA ILE A 2 15.58 1.45 -3.96
C ILE A 2 14.21 0.89 -3.56
N CYS A 3 13.53 1.59 -2.66
CA CYS A 3 12.24 1.24 -2.05
C CYS A 3 11.05 1.38 -3.02
N ASP A 4 11.23 1.19 -4.33
CA ASP A 4 10.15 1.35 -5.33
C ASP A 4 9.22 0.13 -5.39
N SER A 5 9.71 -1.07 -5.07
CA SER A 5 8.91 -2.31 -5.11
C SER A 5 9.27 -3.24 -3.97
N ALA A 6 8.25 -3.85 -3.34
CA ALA A 6 8.42 -4.87 -2.31
C ALA A 6 7.44 -6.04 -2.54
N THR A 7 7.88 -7.27 -2.29
CA THR A 7 7.04 -8.46 -2.36
C THR A 7 7.16 -9.24 -1.06
N LEU A 8 6.04 -9.43 -0.36
CA LEU A 8 5.93 -10.29 0.81
C LEU A 8 5.43 -11.67 0.39
N THR A 9 6.11 -12.70 0.86
CA THR A 9 5.75 -14.11 0.63
C THR A 9 4.96 -14.66 1.82
N PRO A 10 4.12 -15.69 1.61
CA PRO A 10 3.18 -16.19 2.62
C PRO A 10 3.81 -16.81 3.87
N MET A 11 5.14 -16.99 3.90
CA MET A 11 5.86 -17.52 5.05
C MET A 11 6.13 -16.48 6.15
N LEU A 12 5.83 -15.20 5.90
CA LEU A 12 6.06 -14.13 6.86
C LEU A 12 4.86 -14.01 7.82
N PHE A 13 4.99 -14.57 9.01
CA PHE A 13 3.94 -14.66 10.03
C PHE A 13 3.39 -13.29 10.52
N ALA A 14 4.05 -12.17 10.19
CA ALA A 14 3.64 -10.81 10.53
C ALA A 14 3.43 -9.96 9.27
N ALA A 15 2.47 -10.37 8.41
CA ALA A 15 2.18 -9.67 7.15
C ALA A 15 1.76 -8.21 7.39
N ASP A 16 0.94 -7.94 8.40
CA ASP A 16 0.50 -6.57 8.71
C ASP A 16 1.66 -5.67 9.13
N ASP A 17 2.46 -6.08 10.11
CA ASP A 17 3.60 -5.29 10.59
C ASP A 17 4.63 -5.03 9.48
N SER A 18 4.82 -6.00 8.59
CA SER A 18 5.73 -5.86 7.45
C SER A 18 5.22 -4.81 6.47
N VAL A 19 3.92 -4.80 6.19
CA VAL A 19 3.31 -3.77 5.34
C VAL A 19 3.34 -2.40 6.00
N ILE A 20 3.07 -2.32 7.30
CA ILE A 20 3.15 -1.08 8.08
C ILE A 20 4.58 -0.52 8.05
N ALA A 21 5.57 -1.37 8.29
CA ALA A 21 6.98 -0.98 8.25
C ALA A 21 7.41 -0.54 6.85
N LEU A 22 6.93 -1.19 5.78
CA LEU A 22 7.17 -0.75 4.40
C LEU A 22 6.51 0.59 4.11
N ALA A 23 5.26 0.80 4.56
CA ALA A 23 4.56 2.06 4.39
C ALA A 23 5.29 3.21 5.08
N ASP A 24 5.87 2.97 6.26
CA ASP A 24 6.60 3.97 7.04
C ASP A 24 8.00 4.23 6.47
N ARG A 25 8.73 3.17 6.08
CA ARG A 25 10.13 3.28 5.60
C ARG A 25 10.28 3.59 4.11
N CYS A 26 9.26 3.30 3.29
CA CYS A 26 9.32 3.48 1.83
C CYS A 26 8.25 4.50 1.37
N PRO A 27 8.49 5.82 1.47
CA PRO A 27 7.56 6.86 1.01
C PRO A 27 7.36 6.86 -0.52
N HIS A 28 8.34 6.35 -1.27
CA HIS A 28 8.32 6.24 -2.74
C HIS A 28 7.84 4.87 -3.24
N LEU A 29 7.20 4.05 -2.39
CA LEU A 29 6.78 2.71 -2.79
C LEU A 29 5.75 2.77 -3.93
N ARG A 30 6.11 2.21 -5.09
CA ARG A 30 5.29 2.15 -6.30
C ARG A 30 4.61 0.79 -6.47
N SER A 31 5.22 -0.29 -6.03
CA SER A 31 4.68 -1.64 -6.22
C SER A 31 4.75 -2.45 -4.93
N LEU A 32 3.64 -3.08 -4.55
CA LEU A 32 3.59 -3.97 -3.38
C LEU A 32 2.88 -5.28 -3.75
N GLY A 33 3.60 -6.40 -3.58
CA GLY A 33 3.07 -7.75 -3.77
C GLY A 33 2.80 -8.45 -2.43
N LEU A 34 1.56 -8.88 -2.21
CA LEU A 34 1.09 -9.54 -0.98
C LEU A 34 0.48 -10.91 -1.32
N TYR A 35 1.20 -11.69 -2.11
CA TYR A 35 0.68 -12.92 -2.70
C TYR A 35 0.46 -13.99 -1.63
N PHE A 36 -0.75 -14.59 -1.60
CA PHE A 36 -1.14 -15.62 -0.63
C PHE A 36 -1.04 -15.21 0.85
N CYS A 37 -0.97 -13.92 1.16
CA CYS A 37 -0.99 -13.43 2.53
C CYS A 37 -2.40 -13.55 3.13
N LYS A 38 -2.76 -14.73 3.65
CA LYS A 38 -4.07 -14.94 4.31
C LYS A 38 -4.21 -14.21 5.65
N ASN A 39 -3.08 -13.87 6.26
CA ASN A 39 -3.03 -13.22 7.57
C ASN A 39 -2.97 -11.69 7.49
N ILE A 40 -3.06 -11.12 6.28
CA ILE A 40 -3.13 -9.67 6.13
C ILE A 40 -4.55 -9.20 6.39
N THR A 41 -4.69 -8.12 7.13
CA THR A 41 -5.98 -7.55 7.52
C THR A 41 -6.14 -6.14 7.01
N ASP A 42 -7.35 -5.61 7.17
CA ASP A 42 -7.69 -4.22 6.84
C ASP A 42 -6.73 -3.22 7.51
N ARG A 43 -6.14 -3.57 8.65
CA ARG A 43 -5.20 -2.73 9.39
C ARG A 43 -3.96 -2.36 8.57
N ALA A 44 -3.42 -3.31 7.80
CA ALA A 44 -2.30 -3.05 6.89
C ALA A 44 -2.68 -2.06 5.77
N MET A 45 -3.87 -2.23 5.20
CA MET A 45 -4.38 -1.36 4.15
C MET A 45 -4.62 0.06 4.66
N TYR A 46 -5.25 0.21 5.84
CA TYR A 46 -5.43 1.53 6.46
C TYR A 46 -4.10 2.20 6.81
N SER A 47 -3.07 1.44 7.19
CA SER A 47 -1.74 1.99 7.43
C SER A 47 -1.07 2.48 6.15
N LEU A 48 -1.18 1.72 5.06
CA LEU A 48 -0.70 2.14 3.74
C LEU A 48 -1.39 3.43 3.27
N ALA A 49 -2.71 3.50 3.43
CA ALA A 49 -3.51 4.68 3.11
C ALA A 49 -3.05 5.90 3.93
N GLN A 50 -2.93 5.75 5.26
CA GLN A 50 -2.53 6.83 6.16
C GLN A 50 -1.09 7.33 5.93
N SER A 51 -0.13 6.43 5.70
CA SER A 51 1.25 6.85 5.42
C SER A 51 1.33 7.77 4.18
N LYS A 52 0.49 7.51 3.18
CA LYS A 52 0.37 8.37 2.01
C LYS A 52 -0.33 9.69 2.27
N VAL A 53 -1.34 9.74 3.13
CA VAL A 53 -2.00 11.00 3.52
C VAL A 53 -1.01 11.92 4.23
N ASN A 54 -0.17 11.37 5.12
CA ASN A 54 0.90 12.13 5.77
C ASN A 54 1.90 12.67 4.74
N ASN A 55 2.24 11.88 3.72
CA ASN A 55 3.07 12.34 2.61
C ASN A 55 2.37 13.40 1.73
N LYS A 56 1.05 13.32 1.49
CA LYS A 56 0.29 14.36 0.77
C LYS A 56 0.31 15.70 1.50
N MET A 57 0.21 15.67 2.84
CA MET A 57 0.34 16.87 3.67
C MET A 57 1.74 17.50 3.50
N TRP A 58 2.81 16.68 3.52
CA TRP A 58 4.18 17.11 3.24
C TRP A 58 4.36 17.63 1.80
N ARG A 59 3.67 17.03 0.82
CA ARG A 59 3.68 17.45 -0.60
C ARG A 59 3.09 18.83 -0.83
N SER A 60 2.08 19.24 -0.05
CA SER A 60 1.56 20.63 -0.12
C SER A 60 2.60 21.66 0.30
N VAL A 61 3.58 21.27 1.13
CA VAL A 61 4.66 22.16 1.58
C VAL A 61 5.82 22.20 0.57
N ASN A 62 6.06 21.12 -0.19
CA ASN A 62 7.26 20.96 -1.03
C ASN A 62 7.03 20.76 -2.54
N GLY A 63 5.80 20.88 -3.06
CA GLY A 63 5.53 20.79 -4.50
C GLY A 63 5.91 19.43 -5.11
N GLY A 64 5.56 18.33 -4.45
CA GLY A 64 5.93 16.98 -4.89
C GLY A 64 5.14 16.51 -6.13
N ASN A 65 5.85 15.92 -7.09
CA ASN A 65 5.34 15.42 -8.37
C ASN A 65 4.27 14.32 -8.20
N ASP A 66 3.21 14.35 -9.03
CA ASP A 66 2.07 13.39 -9.03
C ASP A 66 2.43 11.92 -9.28
N GLU A 67 3.72 11.64 -9.48
CA GLU A 67 4.25 10.31 -9.75
C GLU A 67 4.56 9.50 -8.50
N ASP A 68 4.62 10.15 -7.33
CA ASP A 68 4.92 9.49 -6.06
C ASP A 68 3.67 8.86 -5.45
N GLY A 69 3.59 7.54 -5.62
CA GLY A 69 2.65 6.69 -4.92
C GLY A 69 2.58 5.28 -5.51
N LEU A 70 2.14 4.34 -4.67
CA LEU A 70 1.69 3.01 -5.05
C LEU A 70 0.85 3.02 -6.34
N ARG A 71 1.42 2.42 -7.38
CA ARG A 71 0.84 2.17 -8.70
C ARG A 71 0.34 0.74 -8.86
N THR A 72 0.96 -0.21 -8.15
CA THR A 72 0.60 -1.62 -8.22
C THR A 72 0.45 -2.20 -6.83
N LEU A 73 -0.68 -2.85 -6.55
CA LEU A 73 -0.93 -3.57 -5.31
C LEU A 73 -1.51 -4.94 -5.64
N ASN A 74 -0.74 -5.99 -5.41
CA ASN A 74 -1.22 -7.35 -5.64
C ASN A 74 -1.67 -7.97 -4.32
N ILE A 75 -2.98 -8.04 -4.12
CA ILE A 75 -3.64 -8.70 -2.98
C ILE A 75 -4.30 -10.02 -3.41
N SER A 76 -3.80 -10.66 -4.46
CA SER A 76 -4.35 -11.92 -4.96
C SER A 76 -4.32 -12.99 -3.86
N GLN A 77 -5.45 -13.67 -3.69
CA GLN A 77 -5.67 -14.68 -2.65
C GLN A 77 -5.61 -14.15 -1.20
N CYS A 78 -5.68 -12.83 -1.00
CA CYS A 78 -5.92 -12.23 0.31
C CYS A 78 -7.43 -12.21 0.58
N THR A 79 -7.95 -13.28 1.19
CA THR A 79 -9.39 -13.44 1.47
C THR A 79 -9.88 -12.68 2.71
N SER A 80 -8.97 -12.13 3.49
CA SER A 80 -9.25 -11.48 4.78
C SER A 80 -9.40 -9.95 4.68
N LEU A 81 -9.38 -9.40 3.46
CA LEU A 81 -9.48 -7.96 3.20
C LEU A 81 -10.91 -7.55 2.86
N SER A 82 -11.40 -6.53 3.54
CA SER A 82 -12.69 -5.91 3.26
C SER A 82 -12.60 -4.97 2.05
N PRO A 83 -13.66 -4.87 1.23
CA PRO A 83 -13.72 -3.92 0.11
C PRO A 83 -13.47 -2.48 0.55
N SER A 84 -13.95 -2.09 1.73
CA SER A 84 -13.74 -0.75 2.31
C SER A 84 -12.27 -0.43 2.55
N ALA A 85 -11.48 -1.41 2.98
CA ALA A 85 -10.06 -1.23 3.25
C ALA A 85 -9.27 -1.05 1.93
N VAL A 86 -9.60 -1.84 0.91
CA VAL A 86 -9.04 -1.66 -0.44
C VAL A 86 -9.42 -0.29 -1.00
N GLN A 87 -10.68 0.13 -0.82
CA GLN A 87 -11.16 1.43 -1.27
C GLN A 87 -10.43 2.60 -0.59
N ALA A 88 -10.10 2.50 0.70
CA ALA A 88 -9.33 3.52 1.42
C ALA A 88 -7.91 3.70 0.82
N VAL A 89 -7.26 2.59 0.44
CA VAL A 89 -5.96 2.65 -0.25
C VAL A 89 -6.11 3.28 -1.63
N CYS A 90 -7.16 2.93 -2.38
CA CYS A 90 -7.47 3.53 -3.67
C CYS A 90 -7.73 5.04 -3.58
N ASP A 91 -8.47 5.50 -2.58
CA ASP A 91 -8.75 6.92 -2.34
C ASP A 91 -7.47 7.70 -2.02
N SER A 92 -6.61 7.09 -1.20
CA SER A 92 -5.29 7.63 -0.90
C SER A 92 -4.32 7.57 -2.09
N SER A 93 -4.57 6.65 -3.03
CA SER A 93 -3.69 6.26 -4.14
C SER A 93 -4.42 6.24 -5.49
N PRO A 94 -4.78 7.40 -6.06
CA PRO A 94 -5.53 7.44 -7.32
C PRO A 94 -4.75 6.84 -8.51
N ALA A 95 -3.41 6.78 -8.43
CA ALA A 95 -2.55 6.16 -9.44
C ALA A 95 -2.51 4.62 -9.37
N LEU A 96 -3.24 3.99 -8.44
CA LEU A 96 -3.19 2.55 -8.20
C LEU A 96 -4.03 1.78 -9.23
N HIS A 97 -3.35 1.01 -10.10
CA HIS A 97 -3.98 0.24 -11.18
C HIS A 97 -4.96 -0.83 -10.66
N THR A 98 -4.73 -1.37 -9.47
CA THR A 98 -5.61 -2.38 -8.83
C THR A 98 -7.05 -1.87 -8.64
N CYS A 99 -7.23 -0.56 -8.53
CA CYS A 99 -8.53 0.09 -8.35
C CYS A 99 -9.30 0.31 -9.66
N SER A 100 -8.74 -0.08 -10.81
CA SER A 100 -9.26 0.20 -12.15
C SER A 100 -10.51 -0.61 -12.55
N GLY A 101 -11.18 -1.27 -11.60
CA GLY A 101 -12.46 -1.94 -11.80
C GLY A 101 -13.67 -1.09 -11.38
N ARG A 102 -13.66 0.21 -11.70
CA ARG A 102 -14.87 1.06 -11.60
C ARG A 102 -15.84 0.73 -12.73
#